data_AF-A0A381XF42-F1
#
_entry.id   AF-A0A381XF42-F1
#
_cell.length_a   1.000
_cell.length_b   1.000
_cell.length_c   1.000
_cell.angle_alpha   90.00
_cell.angle_beta   90.00
_cell.angle_gamma   90.00
#
_symmetry.space_group_name_H-M   'P 1'
#
loop_
_entity.id
_entity.type
_entity.pdbx_description
1 polymer ?
#
loop_
_entity_poly.entity_id
_entity_poly.type
_entity_poly.pdbx_seq_one_letter_code
_entity_poly.pdbx_strand_id
1 'polypeptide(L)' 'MDTFGFHSIHGRATPLATGAKLANPDLSVWVVTGDGDSMSIGGNH' A
#
# COMPACT_ATOMS: atom_id res chain seq x y z
N MET A 1 -5.03 -11.34 14.16
CA MET A 1 -4.10 -11.48 13.01
C MET A 1 -2.75 -11.06 13.51
N ASP A 2 -1.75 -11.93 13.44
CA ASP A 2 -0.35 -11.54 13.66
C ASP A 2 0.25 -11.15 12.31
N THR A 3 0.30 -9.84 12.05
CA THR A 3 0.84 -9.27 10.80
C THR A 3 1.60 -7.99 11.10
N PHE A 4 2.57 -7.67 10.25
CA PHE A 4 3.14 -6.32 10.22
C PHE A 4 2.14 -5.33 9.62
N GLY A 5 2.03 -4.14 10.19
CA GLY A 5 1.11 -3.09 9.76
C GLY A 5 1.85 -1.78 9.51
N PHE A 6 1.48 -1.08 8.44
CA PHE A 6 2.00 0.24 8.11
C PHE A 6 0.84 1.20 7.84
N HIS A 7 0.80 2.31 8.59
CA HIS A 7 -0.04 3.45 8.25
C HIS A 7 0.78 4.38 7.37
N SER A 8 0.48 4.40 6.07
CA SER A 8 1.24 5.15 5.07
C SER A 8 0.85 6.62 5.03
N ILE A 9 1.42 7.35 4.08
CA ILE A 9 0.98 8.69 3.70
C ILE A 9 -0.26 8.61 2.81
N HIS A 10 -1.12 9.62 2.90
CA HIS A 10 -2.33 9.75 2.09
C HIS A 10 -2.02 9.65 0.59
N GLY A 11 -2.68 8.71 -0.08
CA GLY A 11 -2.53 8.39 -1.50
C GLY A 11 -1.23 7.69 -1.86
N ARG A 12 -0.49 7.12 -0.88
CA ARG A 12 0.83 6.49 -1.09
C ARG A 12 0.88 5.03 -0.63
N ALA A 13 -0.27 4.38 -0.43
CA ALA A 13 -0.30 2.98 -0.05
C ALA A 13 0.21 2.05 -1.18
N THR A 14 -0.18 2.28 -2.44
CA THR A 14 0.27 1.50 -3.61
C THR A 14 1.80 1.58 -3.87
N PRO A 15 2.47 2.75 -3.89
CA PRO A 15 3.91 2.79 -4.11
C PRO A 15 4.70 2.18 -2.94
N LEU A 16 4.22 2.34 -1.70
CA LEU A 16 4.80 1.68 -0.53
C LEU A 16 4.69 0.15 -0.64
N ALA A 17 3.50 -0.36 -1.02
CA ALA A 17 3.27 -1.78 -1.22
C ALA A 17 4.10 -2.36 -2.36
N THR A 18 4.26 -1.63 -3.47
CA THR A 18 5.14 -1.99 -4.59
C THR A 18 6.58 -2.14 -4.11
N GLY A 19 7.10 -1.17 -3.36
CA GLY A 19 8.45 -1.25 -2.78
C GLY A 19 8.62 -2.45 -1.85
N ALA A 20 7.65 -2.69 -0.97
CA ALA A 20 7.66 -3.84 -0.05
C ALA A 20 7.67 -5.17 -0.81
N LYS A 21 6.85 -5.31 -1.86
CA LYS A 21 6.77 -6.53 -2.67
C LYS A 21 8.02 -6.75 -3.52
N LEU A 22 8.62 -5.69 -4.06
CA LEU A 22 9.88 -5.78 -4.81
C LEU A 22 11.06 -6.16 -3.90
N ALA A 23 11.08 -5.63 -2.67
CA ALA A 23 12.14 -5.93 -1.71
C ALA A 23 12.08 -7.36 -1.17
N ASN A 24 10.87 -7.92 -0.98
CA ASN A 24 10.67 -9.31 -0.60
C ASN A 24 9.47 -9.93 -1.34
N PRO A 25 9.71 -10.62 -2.47
CA PRO A 25 8.66 -11.22 -3.29
C PRO A 25 7.87 -12.34 -2.61
N ASP A 26 8.37 -12.93 -1.51
CA ASP A 26 7.67 -14.00 -0.79
C ASP A 26 6.59 -13.47 0.18
N LEU A 27 6.60 -12.15 0.46
CA LEU A 27 5.59 -11.54 1.33
C LEU A 27 4.21 -11.48 0.65
N SER A 28 3.19 -11.81 1.43
CA SER A 28 1.80 -11.46 1.12
C SER A 28 1.56 -10.00 1.52
N VAL A 29 1.50 -9.10 0.54
CA VAL A 29 1.31 -7.67 0.74
C VAL A 29 -0.13 -7.29 0.41
N TRP A 30 -0.79 -6.61 1.34
CA TRP A 30 -2.19 -6.19 1.21
C TRP A 30 -2.28 -4.68 1.38
N VAL A 31 -3.05 -4.03 0.49
CA VAL A 31 -3.35 -2.60 0.57
C VAL A 31 -4.82 -2.44 0.95
N VAL A 32 -5.07 -1.68 2.01
CA VAL A 32 -6.41 -1.26 2.41
C VAL A 32 -6.46 0.26 2.30
N THR A 33 -7.40 0.77 1.51
CA THR A 33 -7.49 2.18 1.12
C THR A 33 -8.95 2.57 0.89
N GLY A 34 -9.25 3.87 0.98
CA GLY A 34 -10.54 4.43 0.59
C GLY A 34 -10.57 4.84 -0.88
N ASP A 35 -11.75 5.23 -1.37
CA ASP A 35 -11.96 5.75 -2.72
C ASP A 35 -11.20 7.07 -2.95
N GLY A 36 -11.27 8.03 -2.03
CA GLY A 36 -10.50 9.28 -2.13
C GLY A 36 -8.99 9.06 -2.09
N ASP A 37 -8.52 8.10 -1.31
CA ASP A 37 -7.11 7.77 -1.18
C ASP A 37 -6.57 7.06 -2.44
N SER A 38 -7.32 6.12 -3.03
CA SER A 38 -6.87 5.32 -4.18
C SER A 38 -7.28 5.86 -5.55
N MET A 39 -8.41 6.55 -5.67
CA MET A 39 -8.97 7.01 -6.95
C MET A 39 -8.87 8.53 -7.13
N SER A 40 -8.55 9.29 -6.08
CA SER A 40 -8.27 10.73 -6.17
C SER A 40 -6.78 11.01 -5.97
N ILE A 41 -6.33 11.33 -4.76
CA ILE A 41 -4.92 11.73 -4.51
C ILE A 41 -3.90 10.64 -4.84
N GLY A 42 -4.31 9.37 -4.78
CA GLY A 42 -3.50 8.21 -5.10
C GLY A 42 -3.68 7.66 -6.52
N GLY A 43 -4.55 8.25 -7.35
CA GLY A 43 -5.02 7.64 -8.59
C GLY A 43 -3.97 7.34 -9.67
N ASN A 44 -2.76 7.88 -9.55
CA ASN A 44 -1.67 7.68 -10.52
C ASN A 44 -0.55 6.76 -10.02
N HIS A 45 -0.72 6.10 -8.85
CA HIS A 45 0.30 5.19 -8.31
C HIS A 45 -0.19 3.75 -8.29
#